data_AF-A0A958CKP8-F1
#
_entry.id   AF-A0A958CKP8-F1
#
_cell.length_a   1.000
_cell.length_b   1.000
_cell.length_c   1.000
_cell.angle_alpha   90.00
_cell.angle_beta   90.00
_cell.angle_gamma   90.00
#
_symmetry.space_group_name_H-M   'P 1'
#
loop_
_entity.id
_entity.type
_entity.pdbx_description
1 polymer ?
#
loop_
_entity_poly.entity_id
_entity_poly.type
_entity_poly.pdbx_seq_one_letter_code
_entity_poly.pdbx_strand_id
1 'polypeptide(L)'
;MISQEQFVASISKTLAAGSSFDYPRKPQDRIIFLGALSLFLARQASYGEADLNATIAGWLGSFDATTTLDHVTLRRYLVDIGYLRRDEAGLRYSIDTAALARDFEAPVLALDVHATVANARAEREARKQARRQNGDMS
;
A
#
# COMPACT_ATOMS: atom_id res chain seq x y z
N MET A 1 -12.38 2.24 12.90
CA MET A 1 -12.24 2.69 11.51
C MET A 1 -10.97 3.52 11.42
N ILE A 2 -10.17 3.31 10.39
CA ILE A 2 -8.87 3.97 10.18
C ILE A 2 -9.11 5.28 9.44
N SER A 3 -8.61 6.38 10.01
CA SER A 3 -8.74 7.70 9.41
C SER A 3 -7.74 7.95 8.28
N GLN A 4 -8.04 8.95 7.44
CA GLN A 4 -7.12 9.38 6.38
C GLN A 4 -5.74 9.76 6.93
N GLU A 5 -5.69 10.48 8.05
CA GLU A 5 -4.42 10.87 8.69
C GLU A 5 -3.60 9.65 9.13
N GLN A 6 -4.24 8.70 9.81
CA GLN A 6 -3.58 7.46 10.26
C GLN A 6 -3.06 6.64 9.07
N PHE A 7 -3.87 6.54 8.02
CA PHE A 7 -3.53 5.84 6.80
C PHE A 7 -2.29 6.47 6.13
N VAL A 8 -2.35 7.77 5.85
CA VAL A 8 -1.26 8.54 5.22
C VAL A 8 0.02 8.45 6.04
N ALA A 9 -0.06 8.63 7.37
CA ALA A 9 1.09 8.54 8.25
C ALA A 9 1.76 7.15 8.19
N SER A 10 0.97 6.07 8.20
CA SER A 10 1.48 4.70 8.18
C SER A 10 2.09 4.32 6.82
N ILE A 11 1.44 4.66 5.70
CA ILE A 11 2.01 4.38 4.36
C ILE A 11 3.23 5.25 4.07
N SER A 12 3.26 6.50 4.51
CA SER A 12 4.44 7.37 4.40
C SER A 12 5.60 6.82 5.22
N LYS A 13 5.32 6.29 6.41
CA LYS A 13 6.34 5.65 7.23
C LYS A 13 6.88 4.37 6.57
N THR A 14 6.01 3.54 5.99
CA THR A 14 6.37 2.20 5.53
C THR A 14 6.91 2.22 4.09
N LEU A 15 6.17 2.81 3.16
CA LEU A 15 6.46 2.78 1.72
C LEU A 15 7.38 3.92 1.27
N ALA A 16 7.44 5.04 1.99
CA ALA A 16 8.38 6.13 1.68
C ALA A 16 9.71 6.03 2.47
N ALA A 17 9.98 4.91 3.17
CA ALA A 17 11.15 4.75 4.05
C ALA A 17 12.52 4.67 3.33
N GLY A 18 12.58 4.64 2.00
CA GLY A 18 13.82 4.54 1.23
C GLY A 18 14.10 3.11 0.77
N SER A 19 15.36 2.69 0.83
CA SER A 19 15.95 1.54 0.10
C SER A 19 15.33 0.17 0.37
N SER A 20 14.58 0.00 1.46
CA SER A 20 13.83 -1.23 1.74
C SER A 20 12.59 -0.99 2.59
N PHE A 21 11.59 -1.87 2.43
CA PHE A 21 10.47 -1.96 3.36
C PHE A 21 10.12 -3.41 3.66
N ASP A 22 9.78 -3.65 4.93
CA ASP A 22 9.31 -4.94 5.44
C ASP A 22 7.80 -4.95 5.64
N TYR A 23 7.24 -6.15 5.76
CA TYR A 23 5.86 -6.31 6.20
C TYR A 23 5.67 -5.71 7.60
N PRO A 24 4.68 -4.81 7.80
CA PRO A 24 4.49 -4.20 9.11
C PRO A 24 4.25 -5.22 10.21
N ARG A 25 4.83 -5.00 11.39
CA ARG A 25 4.65 -5.90 12.54
C ARG A 25 3.36 -5.62 13.31
N LYS A 26 2.95 -4.36 13.38
CA LYS A 26 1.75 -3.94 14.10
C LYS A 26 0.50 -4.34 13.31
N PRO A 27 -0.53 -4.94 13.95
CA PRO A 27 -1.75 -5.36 13.26
C PRO A 27 -2.41 -4.24 12.45
N GLN A 28 -2.55 -3.04 13.02
CA GLN A 28 -3.14 -1.90 12.31
C GLN A 28 -2.33 -1.47 11.08
N ASP A 29 -1.00 -1.43 11.18
CA ASP A 29 -0.14 -1.08 10.04
C ASP A 29 -0.21 -2.15 8.93
N ARG A 30 -0.43 -3.43 9.28
CA ARG A 30 -0.68 -4.49 8.29
C ARG A 30 -1.98 -4.26 7.55
N ILE A 31 -3.04 -3.92 8.27
CA ILE A 31 -4.34 -3.59 7.67
C ILE A 31 -4.19 -2.39 6.74
N ILE A 32 -3.50 -1.33 7.16
CA ILE A 32 -3.25 -0.16 6.31
C ILE A 32 -2.44 -0.53 5.06
N PHE A 33 -1.38 -1.31 5.20
CA PHE A 33 -0.55 -1.76 4.08
C PHE A 33 -1.37 -2.57 3.06
N LEU A 34 -2.15 -3.54 3.54
CA LEU A 34 -2.99 -4.37 2.68
C LEU A 34 -4.14 -3.56 2.05
N GLY A 35 -4.71 -2.62 2.79
CA GLY A 35 -5.70 -1.67 2.26
C GLY A 35 -5.13 -0.79 1.15
N ALA A 36 -3.89 -0.31 1.30
CA ALA A 36 -3.21 0.46 0.26
C ALA A 36 -3.03 -0.33 -1.05
N LEU A 37 -2.64 -1.60 -0.94
CA LEU A 37 -2.60 -2.50 -2.10
C LEU A 37 -4.01 -2.73 -2.67
N SER A 38 -5.03 -2.94 -1.84
CA SER A 38 -6.41 -3.11 -2.29
C SER A 38 -6.97 -1.89 -3.02
N LEU A 39 -6.68 -0.67 -2.57
CA LEU A 39 -7.09 0.56 -3.26
C LEU A 39 -6.46 0.67 -4.65
N PHE A 40 -5.20 0.25 -4.79
CA PHE A 40 -4.55 0.19 -6.09
C PHE A 40 -5.22 -0.85 -7.01
N LEU A 41 -5.54 -2.03 -6.48
CA LEU A 41 -6.19 -3.11 -7.22
C LEU A 41 -7.67 -2.83 -7.55
N ALA A 42 -8.36 -2.02 -6.75
CA ALA A 42 -9.78 -1.69 -6.94
C ALA A 42 -10.08 -0.96 -8.26
N ARG A 43 -9.04 -0.53 -8.98
CA ARG A 43 -9.12 0.10 -10.30
C ARG A 43 -9.62 -0.85 -11.39
N GLN A 44 -9.58 -2.17 -11.17
CA GLN A 44 -10.14 -3.16 -12.08
C GLN A 44 -11.22 -4.00 -11.38
N ALA A 45 -12.26 -4.37 -12.13
CA ALA A 45 -13.40 -5.11 -11.58
C ALA A 45 -13.07 -6.55 -11.18
N SER A 46 -12.15 -7.21 -11.91
CA SER A 46 -11.80 -8.61 -11.71
C SER A 46 -10.43 -8.90 -12.30
N TYR A 47 -9.69 -9.81 -11.68
CA TYR A 47 -8.41 -10.31 -12.13
C TYR A 47 -8.44 -11.83 -12.31
N GLY A 48 -7.74 -12.32 -13.34
CA GLY A 48 -7.24 -13.70 -13.31
C GLY A 48 -6.06 -13.82 -12.34
N GLU A 49 -5.69 -15.04 -11.96
CA GLU A 49 -4.60 -15.25 -11.00
C GLU A 49 -3.25 -14.70 -11.49
N ALA A 50 -2.91 -14.95 -12.76
CA ALA A 50 -1.66 -14.49 -13.36
C ALA A 50 -1.59 -12.95 -13.42
N ASP A 51 -2.68 -12.32 -13.86
CA ASP A 51 -2.78 -10.86 -13.96
C ASP A 51 -2.72 -10.20 -12.59
N LEU A 52 -3.38 -10.79 -11.58
CA LEU A 52 -3.31 -10.32 -10.21
C LEU A 52 -1.89 -10.39 -9.67
N ASN A 53 -1.22 -11.53 -9.85
CA ASN A 53 0.16 -11.73 -9.41
C ASN A 53 1.11 -10.71 -10.05
N ALA A 54 0.99 -10.51 -11.35
CA ALA A 54 1.78 -9.51 -12.09
C ALA A 54 1.48 -8.08 -11.59
N THR A 55 0.22 -7.77 -11.33
CA THR A 55 -0.20 -6.46 -10.82
C THR A 55 0.34 -6.18 -9.41
N ILE A 56 0.29 -7.17 -8.51
CA ILE A 56 0.86 -7.06 -7.16
C ILE A 56 2.38 -6.92 -7.23
N ALA A 57 3.05 -7.70 -8.08
CA ALA A 57 4.50 -7.61 -8.27
C ALA A 57 4.91 -6.22 -8.81
N GLY A 58 4.17 -5.69 -9.78
CA GLY A 58 4.37 -4.34 -10.32
C GLY A 58 4.17 -3.25 -9.26
N TRP A 59 3.14 -3.39 -8.40
CA TRP A 59 2.91 -2.48 -7.29
C TRP A 59 4.08 -2.48 -6.30
N LEU A 60 4.60 -3.66 -5.92
CA LEU A 60 5.77 -3.76 -5.05
C LEU A 60 7.02 -3.11 -5.67
N GLY A 61 7.23 -3.30 -6.97
CA GLY A 61 8.35 -2.71 -7.70
C GLY A 61 8.27 -1.19 -7.89
N SER A 62 7.07 -0.61 -7.81
CA SER A 62 6.85 0.83 -8.06
C SER A 62 7.47 1.78 -7.02
N PHE A 63 7.90 1.24 -5.88
CA PHE A 63 8.42 2.04 -4.78
C PHE A 63 9.96 2.12 -4.75
N ASP A 64 10.69 1.72 -5.79
CA ASP A 64 12.17 1.83 -5.83
C ASP A 64 12.88 1.30 -4.54
N ALA A 65 12.26 0.32 -3.90
CA ALA A 65 12.65 -0.19 -2.59
C ALA A 65 12.72 -1.71 -2.66
N THR A 66 13.73 -2.28 -2.00
CA THR A 66 13.85 -3.73 -1.88
C THR A 66 12.87 -4.24 -0.83
N THR A 67 12.20 -5.35 -1.12
CA THR A 67 11.30 -6.00 -0.16
C THR A 67 11.47 -7.51 -0.24
N THR A 68 11.33 -8.16 0.92
CA THR A 68 11.30 -9.62 1.01
C THR A 68 9.89 -10.18 0.79
N LEU A 69 8.89 -9.30 0.67
CA LEU A 69 7.51 -9.67 0.42
C LEU A 69 7.32 -10.10 -1.03
N ASP A 70 6.83 -11.32 -1.22
CA ASP A 70 6.43 -11.81 -2.53
C ASP A 70 4.92 -11.60 -2.79
N HIS A 71 4.57 -11.54 -4.07
CA HIS A 71 3.21 -11.29 -4.54
C HIS A 71 2.23 -12.41 -4.15
N VAL A 72 2.69 -13.65 -3.99
CA VAL A 72 1.84 -14.79 -3.59
C VAL A 72 1.46 -14.66 -2.12
N THR A 73 2.41 -14.33 -1.25
CA THR A 73 2.18 -14.07 0.17
C THR A 73 1.19 -12.92 0.36
N LEU A 74 1.35 -11.82 -0.38
CA LEU A 74 0.40 -10.70 -0.28
C LEU A 74 -0.99 -11.05 -0.78
N ARG A 75 -1.10 -11.79 -1.89
CA ARG A 75 -2.41 -12.28 -2.36
C ARG A 75 -3.10 -13.09 -1.28
N ARG A 76 -2.39 -14.02 -0.63
CA ARG A 76 -2.93 -14.83 0.47
C ARG A 76 -3.42 -13.97 1.63
N TYR A 77 -2.60 -13.01 2.07
CA TYR A 77 -3.01 -12.10 3.14
C TYR A 77 -4.26 -11.30 2.79
N LEU A 78 -4.40 -10.81 1.55
CA LEU A 78 -5.59 -10.11 1.11
C LEU A 78 -6.86 -10.98 1.15
N VAL A 79 -6.73 -12.26 0.81
CA VAL A 79 -7.84 -13.24 0.94
C VAL A 79 -8.14 -13.50 2.41
N ASP A 80 -7.11 -13.75 3.21
CA ASP A 80 -7.25 -14.11 4.64
C ASP A 80 -7.96 -13.00 5.43
N ILE A 81 -7.69 -11.73 5.13
CA ILE A 81 -8.37 -10.58 5.77
C ILE A 81 -9.70 -10.20 5.09
N GLY A 82 -10.04 -10.86 3.98
CA GLY A 82 -11.31 -10.65 3.26
C GLY A 82 -11.37 -9.42 2.36
N TYR A 83 -10.24 -8.80 2.02
CA TYR A 83 -10.20 -7.68 1.04
C TYR A 83 -10.21 -8.15 -0.40
N LEU A 84 -9.80 -9.39 -0.64
CA LEU A 84 -9.82 -10.02 -1.95
C LEU A 84 -10.72 -11.25 -1.88
N ARG A 85 -11.77 -11.26 -2.70
CA ARG A 85 -12.67 -12.39 -2.86
C ARG A 85 -12.29 -13.20 -4.08
N ARG A 86 -12.40 -14.52 -3.94
CA ARG A 86 -12.28 -15.48 -5.04
C ARG A 86 -13.69 -15.89 -5.48
N ASP A 87 -13.91 -16.05 -6.78
CA ASP A 87 -15.17 -16.62 -7.27
C ASP A 87 -15.28 -18.11 -6.88
N GLU A 88 -16.49 -18.68 -7.01
CA GLU A 88 -16.78 -20.08 -6.62
C GLU A 88 -15.94 -21.09 -7.40
N ALA A 89 -15.64 -20.80 -8.67
CA ALA A 89 -14.79 -21.62 -9.52
C ALA A 89 -13.30 -21.51 -9.17
N GLY A 90 -12.91 -20.51 -8.39
CA GLY A 90 -11.53 -20.27 -8.02
C GLY A 90 -10.67 -19.62 -9.10
N LEU A 91 -11.26 -19.08 -10.16
CA LEU A 91 -10.56 -18.59 -11.35
C LEU A 91 -10.37 -17.08 -11.35
N ARG A 92 -11.20 -16.35 -10.59
CA ARG A 92 -11.22 -14.89 -10.60
C ARG A 92 -11.11 -14.32 -9.19
N TYR A 93 -10.49 -13.16 -9.12
CA TYR A 93 -10.31 -12.40 -7.90
C TYR A 93 -10.90 -11.00 -8.07
N SER A 94 -11.58 -10.50 -7.03
CA SER A 94 -12.17 -9.15 -7.01
C SER A 94 -11.98 -8.50 -5.64
N ILE A 95 -11.84 -7.17 -5.63
CA ILE A 95 -11.72 -6.43 -4.39
C ILE A 95 -13.09 -6.32 -3.71
N ASP A 96 -13.14 -6.63 -2.43
CA ASP A 96 -14.32 -6.42 -1.60
C ASP A 96 -14.35 -4.98 -1.08
N THR A 97 -14.98 -4.09 -1.84
CA THR A 97 -15.12 -2.68 -1.47
C THR A 97 -15.92 -2.47 -0.19
N ALA A 98 -16.85 -3.38 0.13
CA ALA A 98 -17.58 -3.33 1.39
C ALA A 98 -16.64 -3.66 2.57
N ALA A 99 -15.69 -4.58 2.40
CA ALA A 99 -14.66 -4.83 3.41
C ALA A 99 -13.77 -3.61 3.66
N LEU A 100 -13.34 -2.93 2.59
CA LEU A 100 -12.58 -1.69 2.71
C LEU A 100 -13.39 -0.60 3.45
N ALA A 101 -14.68 -0.44 3.11
CA ALA A 101 -15.54 0.56 3.75
C ALA A 101 -15.85 0.27 5.24
N ARG A 102 -15.68 -0.98 5.71
CA ARG A 102 -15.77 -1.29 7.15
C ARG A 102 -14.55 -0.80 7.92
N ASP A 103 -13.37 -0.93 7.31
CA ASP A 103 -12.11 -0.72 8.01
C ASP A 103 -11.57 0.70 7.84
N PHE A 104 -11.86 1.36 6.71
CA PHE A 104 -11.36 2.69 6.37
C PHE A 104 -12.48 3.72 6.24
N GLU A 105 -12.19 4.95 6.63
CA GLU A 105 -13.08 6.08 6.39
C GLU A 105 -13.19 6.39 4.88
N ALA A 106 -14.33 6.96 4.47
CA ALA A 106 -14.60 7.27 3.06
C ALA A 106 -13.48 8.08 2.35
N PRO A 107 -12.84 9.09 2.99
CA PRO A 107 -11.74 9.82 2.35
C PRO A 107 -10.52 8.95 2.01
N VAL A 108 -10.27 7.87 2.75
CA VAL A 108 -9.19 6.91 2.45
C VAL A 108 -9.47 6.19 1.14
N LEU A 109 -10.72 5.81 0.90
CA LEU A 109 -11.13 5.04 -0.28
C LEU A 109 -10.93 5.81 -1.60
N ALA A 110 -10.82 7.14 -1.52
CA ALA A 110 -10.58 8.03 -2.66
C ALA A 110 -9.10 8.39 -2.86
N LEU A 111 -8.19 7.88 -2.01
CA LEU A 111 -6.77 8.22 -2.10
C LEU A 111 -6.07 7.55 -3.28
N ASP A 112 -5.21 8.32 -3.93
CA ASP A 112 -4.13 7.76 -4.76
C ASP A 112 -2.92 7.45 -3.86
N VAL A 113 -2.69 6.15 -3.64
CA VAL A 113 -1.59 5.64 -2.81
C VAL A 113 -0.23 6.03 -3.39
N HIS A 114 -0.05 5.94 -4.72
CA HIS A 114 1.24 6.26 -5.34
C HIS A 114 1.55 7.74 -5.21
N ALA A 115 0.56 8.61 -5.49
CA ALA A 115 0.74 10.06 -5.32
C ALA A 115 1.05 10.42 -3.85
N THR A 116 0.37 9.78 -2.91
CA THR A 116 0.60 10.00 -1.48
C THR A 116 2.03 9.61 -1.06
N VAL A 117 2.50 8.44 -1.50
CA VAL A 117 3.87 7.98 -1.19
C VAL A 117 4.91 8.87 -1.89
N ALA A 118 4.68 9.29 -3.13
CA ALA A 118 5.57 10.18 -3.87
C ALA A 118 5.72 11.54 -3.17
N ASN A 119 4.62 12.15 -2.73
CA ASN A 119 4.63 13.40 -1.97
C ASN A 119 5.42 13.26 -0.66
N ALA A 120 5.19 12.17 0.09
CA ALA A 120 5.91 11.90 1.32
C ALA A 120 7.44 11.75 1.11
N ARG A 121 7.86 11.17 -0.02
CA ARG A 121 9.28 11.10 -0.40
C ARG A 121 9.85 12.47 -0.72
N ALA A 122 9.16 13.26 -1.53
CA ALA A 122 9.58 14.61 -1.90
C ALA A 122 9.77 15.49 -0.66
N GLU A 123 8.82 15.46 0.29
CA GLU A 123 8.94 16.19 1.54
C GLU A 123 10.14 15.75 2.39
N ARG A 124 10.42 14.44 2.43
CA ARG A 124 11.59 13.91 3.17
C ARG A 124 12.90 14.38 2.55
N GLU A 125 13.02 14.33 1.23
CA GLU A 125 14.23 14.80 0.55
C GLU A 125 14.43 16.30 0.71
N ALA A 126 13.36 17.10 0.60
CA ALA A 126 13.40 18.55 0.87
C ALA A 126 13.88 18.86 2.30
N ARG A 127 13.36 18.14 3.31
CA ARG A 127 13.80 18.29 4.71
C ARG A 127 15.27 17.90 4.90
N LYS A 128 15.78 16.89 4.18
CA LYS A 128 17.20 16.50 4.21
C LYS A 128 18.08 17.58 3.58
N GLN A 129 17.68 18.14 2.44
CA GLN A 129 18.42 19.19 1.74
C GLN A 129 18.53 20.47 2.58
N ALA A 130 17.42 20.92 3.19
CA ALA A 130 17.43 22.09 4.06
C ALA A 130 18.36 21.92 5.28
N ARG A 131 18.44 20.71 5.85
CA ARG A 131 19.37 20.41 6.95
C ARG A 131 20.83 20.40 6.51
N ARG A 132 21.14 19.91 5.31
CA ARG A 132 22.49 19.94 4.74
C ARG A 132 22.95 21.37 4.48
N GLN A 133 22.08 22.21 3.90
CA GLN A 133 22.39 23.62 3.63
C GLN A 133 22.58 24.43 4.91
N ASN A 134 21.80 24.17 5.97
CA ASN A 134 21.96 24.87 7.25
C ASN A 134 23.11 24.34 8.11
N GLY A 135 23.55 23.09 7.91
CA GLY A 135 24.67 22.49 8.64
C GLY A 135 26.05 22.83 8.07
N ASP A 136 26.12 23.32 6.83
CA ASP A 136 27.36 23.72 6.14
C ASP A 136 27.70 25.22 6.33
N MET A 137 26.87 25.95 7.10
CA MET A 137 27.08 27.37 7.46
C MET A 137 27.37 27.59 8.96
N SER A 138 27.72 26.54 9.71
CA SER A 138 28.16 26.61 11.12
C SER A 138 29.54 25.99 11.26
#